data_AF-A0A642PLK6-F1
#
_entry.id   AF-A0A642PLK6-F1
#
_cell.length_a   1.000
_cell.length_b   1.000
_cell.length_c   1.000
_cell.angle_alpha   90.00
_cell.angle_beta   90.00
_cell.angle_gamma   90.00
#
_symmetry.space_group_name_H-M   'P 1'
#
loop_
_entity.id
_entity.type
_entity.pdbx_description
1 polymer ?
#
loop_
_entity_poly.entity_id
_entity_poly.type
_entity_poly.pdbx_seq_one_letter_code
_entity_poly.pdbx_strand_id
1 'polypeptide(L)'
;MYKVYLKPNKEESLKRFHPWVFSGAIAHFDGEPEEGEVVEIYTSKKEFIAKGHFQIGSIAVRVLTFRQEEEINADFWKRKLSIAYDMRRSIGIAGNPTNNTYRLVHGEGDNLPGLVIDIYARTAVMQAHSAGMHLDRMAIADALTEVMGSQIDNIYYKSETTLPFKADLYPENGFLKGGSTDNVAMEYGLKFHIDWLKGQKTGFFVDQRENRSLLERYAKGRSVLNMFCYTGGFSVYAMRGDAKLVHSVDSSAKAIDLTNKNIELNFPGDTRHAAYAEDAFKYLDRM
;
A
#
# COMPACT_ATOMS: atom_id res chain seq x y z
N MET A 1 13.67 -27.51 5.20
CA MET A 1 13.11 -26.23 5.71
C MET A 1 13.85 -25.88 6.99
N TYR A 2 14.40 -24.66 7.08
CA TYR A 2 15.14 -24.19 8.24
C TYR A 2 14.22 -24.00 9.45
N LYS A 3 14.76 -24.15 10.66
CA LYS A 3 14.00 -23.99 11.91
C LYS A 3 14.59 -22.88 12.76
N VAL A 4 13.71 -22.14 13.44
CA VAL A 4 14.04 -21.07 14.37
C VAL A 4 13.48 -21.43 15.73
N TYR A 5 14.32 -21.47 16.76
CA TYR A 5 13.85 -21.74 18.12
C TYR A 5 13.84 -20.46 18.94
N LEU A 6 12.73 -20.24 19.64
CA LEU A 6 12.56 -19.09 20.52
C LEU A 6 13.20 -19.34 21.89
N LYS A 7 13.65 -18.25 22.53
CA LYS A 7 14.04 -18.27 23.94
C LYS A 7 12.82 -18.61 24.81
N PRO A 8 13.02 -19.15 26.03
CA PRO A 8 11.93 -19.43 26.95
C PRO A 8 11.01 -18.22 27.18
N ASN A 9 9.70 -18.44 27.14
CA ASN A 9 8.63 -17.45 27.33
C ASN A 9 8.56 -16.33 26.27
N LYS A 10 9.24 -16.48 25.12
CA LYS A 10 9.16 -15.53 24.00
C LYS A 10 8.12 -15.89 22.95
N GLU A 11 7.35 -16.95 23.17
CA GLU A 11 6.25 -17.40 22.32
C GLU A 11 4.89 -16.72 22.62
N GLU A 12 4.77 -15.98 23.73
CA GLU A 12 3.48 -15.41 24.20
C GLU A 12 2.82 -14.41 23.22
N SER A 13 3.61 -13.70 22.40
CA SER A 13 3.05 -12.85 21.34
C SER A 13 2.48 -13.69 20.21
N LEU A 14 3.16 -14.77 19.80
CA LEU A 14 2.74 -15.66 18.73
C LEU A 14 1.50 -16.48 19.12
N LYS A 15 1.35 -16.87 20.39
CA LYS A 15 0.11 -17.48 20.91
C LYS A 15 -1.12 -16.56 20.77
N ARG A 16 -0.90 -15.25 20.66
CA ARG A 16 -1.93 -14.24 20.36
C ARG A 16 -1.94 -13.82 18.89
N PHE A 17 -1.34 -14.65 18.02
CA PHE A 17 -1.27 -14.44 16.58
C PHE A 17 -0.51 -13.18 16.14
N HIS A 18 0.44 -12.70 16.95
CA HIS A 18 1.28 -11.56 16.54
C HIS A 18 2.12 -11.94 15.30
N PRO A 19 2.15 -11.10 14.24
CA PRO A 19 2.74 -11.47 12.95
C PRO A 19 4.27 -11.38 12.93
N TRP A 20 4.92 -10.88 13.99
CA TRP A 20 6.37 -10.67 14.01
C TRP A 20 7.06 -11.47 15.10
N VAL A 21 8.23 -12.00 14.75
CA VAL A 21 9.25 -12.50 15.66
C VAL A 21 10.42 -11.52 15.65
N PHE A 22 10.72 -10.93 16.80
CA PHE A 22 11.87 -10.02 16.93
C PHE A 22 13.18 -10.80 17.09
N SER A 23 14.29 -10.30 16.55
CA SER A 23 15.60 -10.97 16.63
C SER A 23 16.02 -11.30 18.06
N GLY A 24 15.73 -10.40 19.01
CA GLY A 24 16.00 -10.63 20.44
C GLY A 24 15.25 -11.81 21.07
N ALA A 25 14.16 -12.28 20.45
CA ALA A 25 13.36 -13.43 20.89
C ALA A 25 13.95 -14.77 20.46
N ILE A 26 14.85 -14.78 19.48
CA ILE A 26 15.41 -16.00 18.89
C ILE A 26 16.57 -16.51 19.75
N ALA A 27 16.57 -17.82 20.03
CA ALA A 27 17.64 -18.52 20.74
C ALA A 27 18.70 -19.01 19.77
N HIS A 28 18.30 -19.74 18.72
CA HIS A 28 19.18 -20.23 17.65
C HIS A 28 18.38 -20.65 16.42
N PHE A 29 19.09 -20.92 15.33
CA PHE A 29 18.58 -21.48 14.09
C PHE A 29 19.16 -22.89 13.88
N ASP A 30 18.37 -23.80 13.31
CA ASP A 30 18.89 -25.03 12.69
C ASP A 30 19.19 -24.70 11.21
N GLY A 31 20.48 -24.53 10.90
CA GLY A 31 20.98 -24.10 9.59
C GLY A 31 21.10 -22.59 9.45
N GLU A 32 21.39 -22.12 8.23
CA GLU A 32 21.69 -20.73 7.91
C GLU A 32 20.73 -20.24 6.80
N PRO A 33 19.50 -19.83 7.15
CA PRO A 33 18.54 -19.35 6.15
C PRO A 33 19.00 -18.03 5.53
N GLU A 34 18.83 -17.91 4.21
CA GLU A 34 19.03 -16.64 3.50
C GLU A 34 17.84 -15.69 3.72
N GLU A 35 18.04 -14.38 3.51
CA GLU A 35 16.96 -13.42 3.66
C GLU A 35 15.81 -13.68 2.67
N GLY A 36 14.60 -13.82 3.21
CA GLY A 36 13.39 -14.12 2.46
C GLY A 36 12.99 -15.59 2.47
N GLU A 37 13.88 -16.50 2.89
CA GLU A 37 13.54 -17.93 3.05
C GLU A 37 12.38 -18.15 4.02
N VAL A 38 11.57 -19.15 3.74
CA VAL A 38 10.48 -19.58 4.63
C VAL A 38 11.07 -20.49 5.70
N VAL A 39 10.93 -20.07 6.96
CA VAL A 39 11.41 -20.80 8.13
C VAL A 39 10.25 -21.24 9.02
N GLU A 40 10.41 -22.38 9.68
CA GLU A 40 9.51 -22.81 10.75
C GLU A 40 9.96 -22.25 12.10
N ILE A 41 9.02 -21.80 12.92
CA ILE A 41 9.28 -21.25 14.24
C ILE A 41 8.82 -22.27 15.27
N TYR A 42 9.69 -22.56 16.24
CA TYR A 42 9.47 -23.50 17.33
C TYR A 42 9.67 -22.83 18.69
N THR A 43 8.88 -23.26 19.68
CA THR A 43 9.04 -22.83 21.08
C THR A 43 10.34 -23.39 21.67
N SER A 44 10.72 -22.90 22.86
CA SER A 44 11.84 -23.47 23.64
C SER A 44 11.65 -24.96 24.00
N LYS A 45 10.41 -25.47 23.95
CA LYS A 45 10.06 -26.88 24.15
C LYS A 45 10.05 -27.71 22.85
N LYS A 46 10.51 -27.13 21.74
CA LYS A 46 10.53 -27.74 20.40
C LYS A 46 9.13 -28.05 19.84
N GLU A 47 8.13 -27.26 20.22
CA GLU A 47 6.78 -27.33 19.66
C GLU A 47 6.64 -26.32 18.52
N PHE A 48 6.06 -26.71 17.39
CA PHE A 48 5.80 -25.79 16.28
C PHE A 48 4.83 -24.68 16.72
N ILE A 49 5.04 -23.46 16.22
CA ILE A 49 4.12 -22.34 16.48
C ILE A 49 3.75 -21.52 15.24
N ALA A 50 4.62 -21.39 14.24
CA ALA A 50 4.34 -20.60 13.04
C ALA A 50 5.35 -20.88 11.90
N LYS A 51 5.04 -20.41 10.69
CA LYS A 51 5.97 -20.29 9.56
C LYS A 51 6.01 -18.86 9.03
N GLY A 52 7.14 -18.41 8.53
CA GLY A 52 7.26 -17.06 7.97
C GLY A 52 8.55 -16.78 7.24
N HIS A 53 8.61 -15.62 6.59
CA HIS A 53 9.83 -15.15 5.92
C HIS A 53 10.86 -14.68 6.93
N PHE A 54 12.06 -15.25 6.86
CA PHE A 54 13.22 -14.76 7.60
C PHE A 54 13.79 -13.49 6.97
N GLN A 55 14.35 -12.60 7.78
CA GLN A 55 15.07 -11.42 7.34
C GLN A 55 16.07 -10.99 8.41
N ILE A 56 17.19 -10.40 8.03
CA ILE A 56 18.13 -9.79 8.96
C ILE A 56 17.59 -8.42 9.39
N GLY A 57 17.24 -8.28 10.66
CA GLY A 57 16.69 -7.02 11.17
C GLY A 57 16.17 -7.11 12.60
N SER A 58 15.51 -6.03 13.05
CA SER A 58 14.81 -6.03 14.35
C SER A 58 13.64 -7.02 14.34
N ILE A 59 12.88 -7.05 13.24
CA ILE A 59 11.89 -8.09 12.93
C ILE A 59 12.61 -9.15 12.11
N ALA A 60 12.87 -10.30 12.73
CA ALA A 60 13.65 -11.39 12.14
C ALA A 60 12.80 -12.39 11.38
N VAL A 61 11.55 -12.63 11.79
CA VAL A 61 10.61 -13.45 11.03
C VAL A 61 9.26 -12.75 10.94
N ARG A 62 8.73 -12.67 9.71
CA ARG A 62 7.39 -12.18 9.40
C ARG A 62 6.47 -13.37 9.12
N VAL A 63 5.55 -13.65 10.04
CA VAL A 63 4.69 -14.84 10.03
C VAL A 63 3.68 -14.80 8.89
N LEU A 64 3.65 -15.87 8.10
CA LEU A 64 2.70 -16.09 7.01
C LEU A 64 1.53 -16.97 7.45
N THR A 65 1.81 -17.93 8.33
CA THR A 65 0.82 -18.88 8.85
C THR A 65 1.18 -19.42 10.22
N PHE A 66 0.15 -19.83 10.96
CA PHE A 66 0.25 -20.52 12.24
C PHE A 66 -0.10 -22.02 12.11
N ARG A 67 -0.24 -22.52 10.87
CA ARG A 67 -0.57 -23.92 10.56
C ARG A 67 0.67 -24.65 10.08
N GLN A 68 0.93 -25.82 10.65
CA GLN A 68 2.16 -26.58 10.35
C GLN A 68 2.08 -27.28 9.00
N GLU A 69 0.90 -27.75 8.63
CA GLU A 69 0.59 -28.44 7.39
C GLU A 69 0.46 -27.50 6.19
N GLU A 70 0.35 -26.18 6.43
CA GLU A 70 0.19 -25.21 5.36
C GLU A 70 1.54 -24.95 4.65
N GLU A 71 1.52 -25.15 3.35
CA GLU A 71 2.64 -24.84 2.45
C GLU A 71 2.47 -23.44 1.86
N ILE A 72 3.58 -22.73 1.68
CA ILE A 72 3.59 -21.40 1.06
C ILE A 72 3.79 -21.59 -0.44
N ASN A 73 2.70 -21.90 -1.14
CA ASN A 73 2.68 -22.18 -2.58
C ASN A 73 1.67 -21.28 -3.32
N ALA A 74 1.40 -21.55 -4.60
CA ALA A 74 0.47 -20.75 -5.41
C ALA A 74 -0.94 -20.65 -4.79
N ASP A 75 -1.47 -21.75 -4.24
CA ASP A 75 -2.80 -21.77 -3.63
C ASP A 75 -2.84 -20.97 -2.32
N PHE A 76 -1.73 -20.94 -1.57
CA PHE A 76 -1.58 -20.07 -0.40
C PHE A 76 -1.76 -18.60 -0.77
N TRP A 77 -1.03 -18.13 -1.80
CA TRP A 77 -1.11 -16.73 -2.24
C TRP A 77 -2.49 -16.38 -2.79
N LYS A 78 -3.06 -17.24 -3.65
CA LYS A 78 -4.42 -17.05 -4.19
C LYS A 78 -5.45 -16.93 -3.08
N ARG A 79 -5.41 -17.81 -2.08
CA ARG A 79 -6.34 -17.78 -0.95
C ARG A 79 -6.19 -16.52 -0.12
N LYS A 80 -4.97 -16.11 0.22
CA LYS A 80 -4.71 -14.89 1.00
C LYS A 80 -5.20 -13.63 0.27
N LEU A 81 -4.90 -13.52 -1.02
CA LEU A 81 -5.37 -12.41 -1.86
C LEU A 81 -6.88 -12.42 -2.04
N SER A 82 -7.50 -13.60 -2.19
CA SER A 82 -8.96 -13.73 -2.26
C SER A 82 -9.62 -13.22 -0.99
N ILE A 83 -9.11 -13.59 0.19
CA ILE A 83 -9.63 -13.09 1.48
C ILE A 83 -9.52 -11.57 1.56
N ALA A 84 -8.37 -11.00 1.19
CA ALA A 84 -8.16 -9.56 1.19
C ALA A 84 -9.13 -8.84 0.23
N TYR A 85 -9.34 -9.40 -0.96
CA TYR A 85 -10.30 -8.90 -1.95
C TYR A 85 -11.74 -8.98 -1.45
N ASP A 86 -12.14 -10.12 -0.90
CA ASP A 86 -13.48 -10.37 -0.34
C ASP A 86 -13.81 -9.39 0.77
N MET A 87 -12.83 -9.06 1.61
CA MET A 87 -13.00 -8.01 2.62
C MET A 87 -13.31 -6.65 1.98
N ARG A 88 -12.59 -6.24 0.92
CA ARG A 88 -12.87 -4.96 0.23
C ARG A 88 -14.22 -4.96 -0.47
N ARG A 89 -14.66 -6.12 -0.97
CA ARG A 89 -15.99 -6.29 -1.55
C ARG A 89 -17.08 -6.18 -0.47
N SER A 90 -16.89 -6.82 0.69
CA SER A 90 -17.90 -6.84 1.75
C SER A 90 -18.15 -5.46 2.37
N ILE A 91 -17.15 -4.58 2.38
CA ILE A 91 -17.28 -3.18 2.81
C ILE A 91 -17.59 -2.20 1.66
N GLY A 92 -17.89 -2.70 0.46
CA GLY A 92 -18.36 -1.88 -0.68
C GLY A 92 -17.31 -0.97 -1.32
N ILE A 93 -16.02 -1.24 -1.10
CA ILE A 93 -14.91 -0.48 -1.70
C ILE A 93 -14.53 -1.06 -3.06
N ALA A 94 -14.42 -2.39 -3.16
CA ALA A 94 -14.16 -3.08 -4.42
C ALA A 94 -15.48 -3.43 -5.14
N GLY A 95 -15.48 -3.36 -6.47
CA GLY A 95 -16.69 -3.56 -7.28
C GLY A 95 -17.68 -2.39 -7.24
N ASN A 96 -17.27 -1.24 -6.68
CA ASN A 96 -18.09 -0.04 -6.60
C ASN A 96 -18.04 0.73 -7.95
N PRO A 97 -19.18 1.02 -8.60
CA PRO A 97 -19.21 1.68 -9.91
C PRO A 97 -18.67 3.12 -9.88
N THR A 98 -18.59 3.73 -8.69
CA THR A 98 -18.08 5.09 -8.48
C THR A 98 -16.71 5.11 -7.81
N ASN A 99 -16.13 3.95 -7.48
CA ASN A 99 -14.82 3.87 -6.83
C ASN A 99 -14.03 2.68 -7.37
N ASN A 100 -12.98 2.95 -8.15
CA ASN A 100 -12.05 1.95 -8.65
C ASN A 100 -10.60 2.17 -8.16
N THR A 101 -10.43 2.97 -7.11
CA THR A 101 -9.14 3.11 -6.40
C THR A 101 -9.24 2.69 -4.95
N TYR A 102 -8.34 1.83 -4.48
CA TYR A 102 -8.32 1.35 -3.09
C TYR A 102 -7.09 0.53 -2.74
N ARG A 103 -6.81 0.38 -1.44
CA ARG A 103 -5.86 -0.61 -0.95
C ARG A 103 -6.47 -2.01 -0.95
N LEU A 104 -5.90 -2.92 -1.74
CA LEU A 104 -6.25 -4.34 -1.74
C LEU A 104 -5.56 -5.11 -0.62
N VAL A 105 -4.25 -4.88 -0.42
CA VAL A 105 -3.47 -5.54 0.64
C VAL A 105 -2.78 -4.49 1.51
N HIS A 106 -2.93 -4.61 2.83
CA HIS A 106 -2.37 -3.73 3.85
C HIS A 106 -1.49 -4.50 4.84
N GLY A 107 -0.46 -5.16 4.34
CA GLY A 107 0.58 -5.81 5.14
C GLY A 107 0.01 -6.84 6.11
N GLU A 108 0.41 -6.68 7.37
CA GLU A 108 -0.03 -7.49 8.51
C GLU A 108 -1.55 -7.47 8.69
N GLY A 109 -2.22 -6.36 8.35
CA GLY A 109 -3.68 -6.24 8.45
C GLY A 109 -4.45 -7.22 7.55
N ASP A 110 -3.79 -7.75 6.52
CA ASP A 110 -4.33 -8.76 5.60
C ASP A 110 -3.61 -10.11 5.74
N ASN A 111 -2.88 -10.32 6.83
CA ASN A 111 -2.06 -11.51 7.09
C ASN A 111 -1.06 -11.80 5.95
N LEU A 112 -0.52 -10.73 5.34
CA LEU A 112 0.53 -10.72 4.34
C LEU A 112 1.63 -9.72 4.77
N PRO A 113 2.35 -9.97 5.88
CA PRO A 113 3.25 -8.97 6.48
C PRO A 113 4.33 -8.50 5.50
N GLY A 114 4.44 -7.19 5.35
CA GLY A 114 5.40 -6.58 4.41
C GLY A 114 4.93 -6.49 2.96
N LEU A 115 3.67 -6.83 2.62
CA LEU A 115 3.11 -6.65 1.28
C LEU A 115 2.08 -5.51 1.28
N VAL A 116 2.19 -4.59 0.32
CA VAL A 116 1.16 -3.59 0.04
C VAL A 116 0.74 -3.72 -1.42
N ILE A 117 -0.56 -3.71 -1.68
CA ILE A 117 -1.10 -3.66 -3.04
C ILE A 117 -2.20 -2.62 -3.08
N ASP A 118 -2.01 -1.56 -3.86
CA ASP A 118 -3.03 -0.55 -4.14
C ASP A 118 -3.55 -0.74 -5.58
N ILE A 119 -4.85 -0.61 -5.76
CA ILE A 119 -5.55 -0.70 -7.04
C ILE A 119 -5.87 0.71 -7.51
N TYR A 120 -5.53 0.99 -8.76
CA TYR A 120 -5.79 2.24 -9.47
C TYR A 120 -6.41 1.90 -10.82
N ALA A 121 -7.74 1.94 -10.89
CA ALA A 121 -8.50 1.50 -12.05
C ALA A 121 -8.09 0.07 -12.47
N ARG A 122 -7.44 -0.09 -13.63
CA ARG A 122 -7.02 -1.39 -14.20
C ARG A 122 -5.56 -1.75 -13.86
N THR A 123 -4.92 -1.01 -12.95
CA THR A 123 -3.52 -1.21 -12.57
C THR A 123 -3.39 -1.50 -11.08
N ALA A 124 -2.76 -2.61 -10.74
CA ALA A 124 -2.33 -2.90 -9.37
C ALA A 124 -0.89 -2.42 -9.17
N VAL A 125 -0.64 -1.62 -8.15
CA VAL A 125 0.71 -1.20 -7.73
C VAL A 125 1.09 -2.00 -6.49
N MET A 126 2.07 -2.88 -6.65
CA MET A 126 2.58 -3.79 -5.62
C MET A 126 3.88 -3.21 -5.01
N GLN A 127 3.97 -3.23 -3.69
CA GLN A 127 5.19 -2.90 -2.94
C GLN A 127 5.51 -3.98 -1.93
N ALA A 128 6.77 -4.39 -1.90
CA ALA A 128 7.34 -5.23 -0.87
C ALA A 128 8.16 -4.37 0.11
N HIS A 129 7.96 -4.62 1.39
CA HIS A 129 8.68 -4.05 2.52
C HIS A 129 9.50 -5.11 3.28
N SER A 130 9.69 -6.28 2.67
CA SER A 130 10.49 -7.38 3.21
C SER A 130 11.09 -8.22 2.11
N ALA A 131 12.24 -8.84 2.39
CA ALA A 131 12.95 -9.70 1.44
C ALA A 131 12.07 -10.83 0.89
N GLY A 132 11.34 -11.57 1.74
CA GLY A 132 10.50 -12.68 1.30
C GLY A 132 9.38 -12.25 0.34
N MET A 133 8.68 -11.16 0.64
CA MET A 133 7.68 -10.60 -0.28
C MET A 133 8.28 -10.11 -1.60
N HIS A 134 9.55 -9.70 -1.62
CA HIS A 134 10.25 -9.39 -2.86
C HIS A 134 10.57 -10.65 -3.66
N LEU A 135 11.10 -11.70 -3.02
CA LEU A 135 11.42 -12.96 -3.69
C LEU A 135 10.17 -13.62 -4.29
N ASP A 136 9.05 -13.60 -3.55
CA ASP A 136 7.79 -14.20 -3.98
C ASP A 136 6.96 -13.33 -4.93
N ARG A 137 7.43 -12.12 -5.29
CA ARG A 137 6.64 -11.13 -6.05
C ARG A 137 6.03 -11.66 -7.35
N MET A 138 6.72 -12.57 -8.05
CA MET A 138 6.21 -13.17 -9.29
C MET A 138 5.07 -14.14 -9.00
N ALA A 139 5.24 -15.04 -8.02
CA ALA A 139 4.17 -15.95 -7.58
C ALA A 139 2.95 -15.18 -7.04
N ILE A 140 3.18 -14.08 -6.31
CA ILE A 140 2.11 -13.19 -5.84
C ILE A 140 1.43 -12.47 -7.02
N ALA A 141 2.17 -12.04 -8.04
CA ALA A 141 1.61 -11.38 -9.22
C ALA A 141 0.75 -12.33 -10.07
N ASP A 142 1.17 -13.60 -10.20
CA ASP A 142 0.39 -14.65 -10.87
C ASP A 142 -0.90 -14.93 -10.10
N ALA A 143 -0.80 -15.15 -8.78
CA ALA A 143 -1.97 -15.34 -7.93
C ALA A 143 -2.92 -14.14 -7.95
N LEU A 144 -2.39 -12.91 -7.96
CA LEU A 144 -3.18 -11.68 -8.07
C LEU A 144 -3.92 -11.60 -9.41
N THR A 145 -3.27 -12.00 -10.50
CA THR A 145 -3.90 -12.07 -11.82
C THR A 145 -5.09 -13.03 -11.83
N GLU A 146 -4.94 -14.22 -11.23
CA GLU A 146 -6.03 -15.20 -11.15
C GLU A 146 -7.20 -14.68 -10.30
N VAL A 147 -6.92 -14.11 -9.13
CA VAL A 147 -7.94 -13.63 -8.19
C VAL A 147 -8.72 -12.44 -8.75
N MET A 148 -8.02 -11.48 -9.35
CA MET A 148 -8.63 -10.25 -9.85
C MET A 148 -9.24 -10.41 -11.25
N GLY A 149 -8.80 -11.40 -12.03
CA GLY A 149 -9.29 -11.66 -13.38
C GLY A 149 -9.27 -10.41 -14.25
N SER A 150 -10.41 -10.08 -14.87
CA SER A 150 -10.56 -8.93 -15.78
C SER A 150 -10.63 -7.56 -15.09
N GLN A 151 -10.53 -7.50 -13.76
CA GLN A 151 -10.56 -6.25 -13.00
C GLN A 151 -9.25 -5.46 -13.13
N ILE A 152 -8.13 -6.15 -13.39
CA ILE A 152 -6.82 -5.53 -13.62
C ILE A 152 -6.18 -6.10 -14.87
N ASP A 153 -5.43 -5.27 -15.59
CA ASP A 153 -4.60 -5.68 -16.72
C ASP A 153 -3.11 -5.60 -16.39
N ASN A 154 -2.75 -4.68 -15.49
CA ASN A 154 -1.36 -4.31 -15.21
C ASN A 154 -1.01 -4.57 -13.75
N ILE A 155 0.23 -5.01 -13.53
CA ILE A 155 0.84 -5.10 -12.20
C ILE A 155 2.17 -4.36 -12.27
N TYR A 156 2.24 -3.21 -11.60
CA TYR A 156 3.45 -2.41 -11.47
C TYR A 156 4.10 -2.69 -10.11
N TYR A 157 5.37 -3.07 -10.10
CA TYR A 157 6.15 -3.30 -8.90
C TYR A 157 6.97 -2.07 -8.57
N LYS A 158 6.81 -1.57 -7.34
CA LYS A 158 7.42 -0.32 -6.89
C LYS A 158 8.13 -0.48 -5.54
N SER A 159 9.19 -1.28 -5.50
CA SER A 159 9.86 -1.63 -4.24
C SER A 159 11.32 -1.18 -4.14
N GLU A 160 11.81 -0.43 -5.12
CA GLU A 160 13.21 0.02 -5.18
C GLU A 160 13.66 0.72 -3.88
N THR A 161 12.80 1.55 -3.30
CA THR A 161 13.12 2.37 -2.12
C THR A 161 12.50 1.87 -0.82
N THR A 162 11.74 0.77 -0.85
CA THR A 162 11.01 0.26 0.32
C THR A 162 11.64 -0.96 0.96
N LEU A 163 12.56 -1.61 0.24
CA LEU A 163 13.23 -2.81 0.72
C LEU A 163 14.37 -2.48 1.71
N PRO A 164 14.65 -3.38 2.66
CA PRO A 164 15.72 -3.17 3.62
C PRO A 164 17.08 -3.12 2.91
N PHE A 165 17.85 -2.06 3.14
CA PHE A 165 19.18 -1.85 2.55
C PHE A 165 20.18 -3.01 2.76
N LYS A 166 19.96 -3.84 3.79
CA LYS A 166 20.88 -4.93 4.15
C LYS A 166 20.65 -6.21 3.36
N ALA A 167 19.48 -6.39 2.78
CA ALA A 167 19.25 -7.50 1.88
C ALA A 167 19.96 -7.15 0.56
N ASP A 168 20.87 -8.00 0.09
CA ASP A 168 21.61 -7.84 -1.18
C ASP A 168 20.66 -8.03 -2.38
N LEU A 169 19.60 -7.22 -2.39
CA LEU A 169 18.53 -7.18 -3.36
C LEU A 169 18.72 -5.92 -4.18
N TYR A 170 18.67 -6.06 -5.50
CA TYR A 170 18.72 -4.95 -6.47
C TYR A 170 17.33 -4.79 -7.10
N PRO A 171 16.32 -4.31 -6.35
CA PRO A 171 14.98 -4.14 -6.88
C PRO A 171 14.93 -3.03 -7.92
N GLU A 172 14.33 -3.33 -9.07
CA GLU A 172 13.98 -2.33 -10.07
C GLU A 172 12.46 -2.11 -10.08
N ASN A 173 12.04 -0.85 -10.19
CA ASN A 173 10.63 -0.55 -10.39
C ASN A 173 10.26 -0.85 -11.86
N GLY A 174 9.12 -1.50 -12.07
CA GLY A 174 8.73 -1.89 -13.41
C GLY A 174 7.43 -2.69 -13.46
N PHE A 175 6.95 -2.97 -14.66
CA PHE A 175 5.80 -3.84 -14.84
C PHE A 175 6.20 -5.30 -14.68
N LEU A 176 5.52 -6.02 -13.78
CA LEU A 176 5.56 -7.49 -13.74
C LEU A 176 4.56 -8.09 -14.73
N LYS A 177 3.51 -7.32 -15.07
CA LYS A 177 2.49 -7.68 -16.05
C LYS A 177 1.95 -6.42 -16.72
N GLY A 178 1.69 -6.51 -18.02
CA GLY A 178 1.12 -5.42 -18.80
C GLY A 178 2.14 -4.31 -19.07
N GLY A 179 1.67 -3.06 -19.11
CA GLY A 179 2.52 -1.91 -19.45
C GLY A 179 1.78 -0.61 -19.75
N SER A 180 0.55 -0.45 -19.25
CA SER A 180 -0.26 0.75 -19.53
C SER A 180 0.33 2.01 -18.90
N THR A 181 0.22 3.13 -19.63
CA THR A 181 0.49 4.48 -19.13
C THR A 181 -0.77 5.20 -18.66
N ASP A 182 -1.96 4.61 -18.84
CA ASP A 182 -3.23 5.18 -18.36
C ASP A 182 -3.26 5.20 -16.84
N ASN A 183 -3.18 6.40 -16.28
CA ASN A 183 -2.99 6.64 -14.87
C ASN A 183 -4.17 7.32 -14.18
N VAL A 184 -5.35 7.33 -14.80
CA VAL A 184 -6.53 7.93 -14.18
C VAL A 184 -7.29 6.87 -13.37
N ALA A 185 -7.51 7.15 -12.09
CA ALA A 185 -8.38 6.36 -11.23
C ALA A 185 -9.52 7.22 -10.65
N MET A 186 -10.55 6.58 -10.14
CA MET A 186 -11.78 7.20 -9.67
C MET A 186 -12.05 6.86 -8.20
N GLU A 187 -12.32 7.89 -7.41
CA GLU A 187 -12.71 7.82 -6.00
C GLU A 187 -14.04 8.57 -5.82
N TYR A 188 -15.10 7.84 -5.44
CA TYR A 188 -16.47 8.36 -5.31
C TYR A 188 -16.95 9.25 -6.46
N GLY A 189 -16.60 8.92 -7.70
CA GLY A 189 -17.00 9.68 -8.90
C GLY A 189 -16.04 10.82 -9.28
N LEU A 190 -15.09 11.18 -8.42
CA LEU A 190 -14.00 12.12 -8.75
C LEU A 190 -12.84 11.36 -9.36
N LYS A 191 -12.21 11.94 -10.38
CA LYS A 191 -11.08 11.34 -11.10
C LYS A 191 -9.76 11.95 -10.65
N PHE A 192 -8.71 11.13 -10.58
CA PHE A 192 -7.39 11.54 -10.16
C PHE A 192 -6.33 10.91 -11.06
N HIS A 193 -5.37 11.70 -11.51
CA HIS A 193 -4.11 11.20 -12.04
C HIS A 193 -3.27 10.63 -10.91
N ILE A 194 -2.83 9.38 -11.07
CA ILE A 194 -1.99 8.65 -10.15
C ILE A 194 -0.56 8.66 -10.70
N ASP A 195 0.40 9.08 -9.88
CA ASP A 195 1.82 9.03 -10.27
C ASP A 195 2.52 7.89 -9.52
N TRP A 196 2.32 6.64 -9.95
CA TRP A 196 3.03 5.52 -9.34
C TRP A 196 4.50 5.45 -9.76
N LEU A 197 4.93 6.12 -10.83
CA LEU A 197 6.32 6.11 -11.27
C LEU A 197 7.22 6.97 -10.36
N LYS A 198 6.80 8.20 -10.07
CA LYS A 198 7.61 9.20 -9.35
C LYS A 198 6.94 9.73 -8.09
N GLY A 199 5.64 9.50 -7.92
CA GLY A 199 4.89 9.97 -6.76
C GLY A 199 5.28 9.23 -5.47
N GLN A 200 4.89 9.79 -4.33
CA GLN A 200 5.16 9.19 -3.03
C GLN A 200 4.33 7.90 -2.81
N LYS A 201 4.80 7.02 -1.92
CA LYS A 201 4.17 5.71 -1.64
C LYS A 201 3.92 4.93 -2.94
N THR A 202 2.70 4.46 -3.18
CA THR A 202 2.24 3.80 -4.41
C THR A 202 1.74 4.78 -5.49
N GLY A 203 1.77 6.09 -5.23
CA GLY A 203 1.39 7.14 -6.19
C GLY A 203 0.21 8.01 -5.78
N PHE A 204 -0.63 7.56 -4.84
CA PHE A 204 -1.74 8.31 -4.28
C PHE A 204 -2.08 7.87 -2.84
N PHE A 205 -2.63 8.76 -2.04
CA PHE A 205 -2.97 8.51 -0.63
C PHE A 205 -4.42 8.01 -0.51
N VAL A 206 -4.63 6.72 -0.75
CA VAL A 206 -5.95 6.07 -0.62
C VAL A 206 -6.45 6.00 0.83
N ASP A 207 -5.54 6.10 1.81
CA ASP A 207 -5.83 6.15 3.26
C ASP A 207 -6.63 7.39 3.67
N GLN A 208 -6.57 8.46 2.88
CA GLN A 208 -7.26 9.72 3.14
C GLN A 208 -8.67 9.82 2.49
N ARG A 209 -9.19 8.73 1.88
CA ARG A 209 -10.49 8.74 1.18
C ARG A 209 -11.63 9.30 2.04
N GLU A 210 -11.84 8.70 3.21
CA GLU A 210 -12.96 9.08 4.08
C GLU A 210 -12.79 10.50 4.62
N ASN A 211 -11.56 10.93 4.88
CA ASN A 211 -11.27 12.29 5.32
C ASN A 211 -11.55 13.33 4.22
N ARG A 212 -11.22 13.00 2.96
CA ARG A 212 -11.58 13.84 1.80
C ARG A 212 -13.10 13.95 1.65
N SER A 213 -13.82 12.83 1.75
CA SER A 213 -15.29 12.83 1.70
C SER A 213 -15.92 13.59 2.87
N LEU A 214 -15.31 13.53 4.05
CA LEU A 214 -15.76 14.29 5.20
C LEU A 214 -15.58 15.81 4.99
N LEU A 215 -14.44 16.24 4.44
CA LEU A 215 -14.18 17.66 4.16
C LEU A 215 -15.26 18.27 3.25
N GLU A 216 -15.69 17.54 2.23
CA GLU A 216 -16.72 17.97 1.29
C GLU A 216 -17.99 18.45 1.99
N ARG A 217 -18.41 17.77 3.07
CA ARG A 217 -19.60 18.13 3.85
C ARG A 217 -19.49 19.50 4.52
N TYR A 218 -18.28 19.98 4.74
CA TYR A 218 -18.00 21.27 5.37
C TYR A 218 -17.69 22.39 4.36
N ALA A 219 -17.52 22.06 3.07
CA ALA A 219 -16.96 22.98 2.08
C ALA A 219 -17.96 24.04 1.60
N LYS A 220 -19.26 23.75 1.58
CA LYS A 220 -20.30 24.57 0.95
C LYS A 220 -20.24 26.04 1.36
N GLY A 221 -20.04 26.92 0.37
CA GLY A 221 -20.00 28.37 0.52
C GLY A 221 -18.78 28.91 1.27
N ARG A 222 -17.79 28.07 1.61
CA ARG A 222 -16.59 28.47 2.35
C ARG A 222 -15.39 28.70 1.42
N SER A 223 -14.46 29.53 1.88
CA SER A 223 -13.11 29.58 1.32
C SER A 223 -12.28 28.49 1.99
N VAL A 224 -11.67 27.61 1.20
CA VAL A 224 -10.86 26.50 1.68
C VAL A 224 -9.41 26.75 1.30
N LEU A 225 -8.52 26.74 2.29
CA LEU A 225 -7.09 26.73 2.10
C LEU A 225 -6.56 25.34 2.41
N ASN A 226 -6.06 24.64 1.39
CA ASN A 226 -5.47 23.32 1.51
C ASN A 226 -3.94 23.45 1.51
N MET A 227 -3.34 23.44 2.70
CA MET A 227 -1.89 23.48 2.89
C MET A 227 -1.29 22.07 2.79
N PHE A 228 -0.08 21.96 2.23
CA PHE A 228 0.57 20.68 1.94
C PHE A 228 -0.33 19.80 1.05
N CYS A 229 -0.87 20.41 0.00
CA CYS A 229 -1.97 19.83 -0.77
C CYS A 229 -1.57 18.59 -1.57
N TYR A 230 -0.27 18.35 -1.74
CA TYR A 230 0.27 17.34 -2.64
C TYR A 230 -0.40 17.44 -4.02
N THR A 231 -1.14 16.42 -4.46
CA THR A 231 -1.82 16.35 -5.76
C THR A 231 -3.27 16.86 -5.72
N GLY A 232 -3.65 17.59 -4.68
CA GLY A 232 -4.91 18.32 -4.62
C GLY A 232 -6.12 17.51 -4.18
N GLY A 233 -5.93 16.33 -3.59
CA GLY A 233 -7.03 15.42 -3.22
C GLY A 233 -8.15 16.10 -2.41
N PHE A 234 -7.80 16.83 -1.35
CA PHE A 234 -8.78 17.60 -0.55
C PHE A 234 -9.37 18.78 -1.32
N SER A 235 -8.60 19.42 -2.21
CA SER A 235 -9.06 20.55 -3.02
C SER A 235 -10.14 20.14 -4.02
N VAL A 236 -9.97 18.98 -4.68
CA VAL A 236 -10.97 18.43 -5.61
C VAL A 236 -12.28 18.13 -4.87
N TYR A 237 -12.21 17.58 -3.65
CA TYR A 237 -13.41 17.35 -2.83
C TYR A 237 -14.05 18.65 -2.32
N ALA A 238 -13.25 19.66 -1.97
CA ALA A 238 -13.76 20.98 -1.60
C ALA A 238 -14.50 21.65 -2.77
N MET A 239 -13.97 21.54 -3.99
CA MET A 239 -14.62 22.03 -5.20
C MET A 239 -15.96 21.32 -5.47
N ARG A 240 -16.00 19.99 -5.34
CA ARG A 240 -17.24 19.21 -5.46
C ARG A 240 -18.27 19.61 -4.39
N GLY A 241 -17.81 19.90 -3.18
CA GLY A 241 -18.64 20.32 -2.05
C GLY A 241 -19.10 21.77 -2.12
N ASP A 242 -19.04 22.42 -3.28
CA ASP A 242 -19.46 23.81 -3.51
C ASP A 242 -18.73 24.85 -2.63
N ALA A 243 -17.43 24.68 -2.39
CA ALA A 243 -16.61 25.77 -1.88
C ALA A 243 -16.71 27.01 -2.78
N LYS A 244 -16.69 28.21 -2.18
CA LYS A 244 -16.70 29.48 -2.93
C LYS A 244 -15.33 29.82 -3.51
N LEU A 245 -14.27 29.31 -2.88
CA LEU A 245 -12.87 29.54 -3.24
C LEU A 245 -12.03 28.37 -2.69
N VAL A 246 -11.10 27.84 -3.46
CA VAL A 246 -10.18 26.78 -3.02
C VAL A 246 -8.75 27.14 -3.41
N HIS A 247 -7.89 27.38 -2.42
CA HIS A 247 -6.46 27.58 -2.65
C HIS A 247 -5.67 26.33 -2.23
N SER A 248 -4.78 25.88 -3.10
CA SER A 248 -3.89 24.74 -2.88
C SER A 248 -2.45 25.21 -2.75
N VAL A 249 -1.73 24.80 -1.71
CA VAL A 249 -0.33 25.18 -1.50
C VAL A 249 0.53 23.96 -1.24
N ASP A 250 1.62 23.82 -1.98
CA ASP A 250 2.62 22.77 -1.77
C ASP A 250 4.00 23.24 -2.26
N SER A 251 5.06 22.85 -1.57
CA SER A 251 6.44 23.18 -1.95
C SER A 251 6.88 22.53 -3.27
N SER A 252 6.23 21.45 -3.69
CA SER A 252 6.56 20.70 -4.90
C SER A 252 5.82 21.24 -6.11
N ALA A 253 6.55 21.90 -7.02
CA ALA A 253 6.00 22.35 -8.31
C ALA A 253 5.36 21.21 -9.11
N LYS A 254 5.95 20.01 -9.08
CA LYS A 254 5.39 18.82 -9.74
C LYS A 254 4.04 18.41 -9.14
N ALA A 255 3.87 18.53 -7.83
CA ALA A 255 2.62 18.20 -7.16
C ALA A 255 1.53 19.24 -7.48
N ILE A 256 1.92 20.52 -7.61
CA ILE A 256 1.04 21.60 -8.04
C ILE A 256 0.61 21.44 -9.51
N ASP A 257 1.51 21.07 -10.41
CA ASP A 257 1.16 20.73 -11.79
C ASP A 257 0.11 19.62 -11.85
N LEU A 258 0.27 18.58 -11.01
CA LEU A 258 -0.69 17.48 -10.94
C LEU A 258 -2.00 17.89 -10.27
N THR A 259 -1.96 18.80 -9.28
CA THR A 259 -3.14 19.41 -8.67
C THR A 259 -3.97 20.14 -9.72
N ASN A 260 -3.33 20.98 -10.55
CA ASN A 260 -4.03 21.71 -11.62
C ASN A 260 -4.67 20.76 -12.63
N LYS A 261 -3.95 19.71 -13.04
CA LYS A 261 -4.51 18.66 -13.92
C LYS A 261 -5.70 17.94 -13.29
N ASN A 262 -5.64 17.62 -12.01
CA ASN A 262 -6.75 16.96 -11.30
C ASN A 262 -7.97 17.88 -11.15
N ILE A 263 -7.78 19.18 -10.97
CA ILE A 263 -8.89 20.13 -10.93
C ILE A 263 -9.54 20.26 -12.31
N GLU A 264 -8.74 20.48 -13.36
CA GLU A 264 -9.22 20.58 -14.74
C GLU A 264 -9.96 19.31 -15.18
N LEU A 265 -9.47 18.14 -14.77
CA LEU A 265 -10.08 16.83 -15.07
C LEU A 265 -11.51 16.69 -14.51
N ASN A 266 -11.84 17.37 -13.41
CA ASN A 266 -13.14 17.26 -12.75
C ASN A 266 -14.03 18.51 -12.94
N PHE A 267 -13.43 19.69 -13.08
CA PHE A 267 -14.09 21.00 -13.10
C PHE A 267 -13.48 21.90 -14.19
N PRO A 268 -13.58 21.52 -15.47
CA PRO A 268 -12.88 22.22 -16.55
C PRO A 268 -13.29 23.70 -16.63
N GLY A 269 -12.30 24.59 -16.60
CA GLY A 269 -12.50 26.04 -16.67
C GLY A 269 -13.13 26.69 -15.42
N ASP A 270 -13.30 25.96 -14.31
CA ASP A 270 -13.81 26.54 -13.07
C ASP A 270 -12.76 27.46 -12.42
N THR A 271 -13.12 28.72 -12.21
CA THR A 271 -12.23 29.76 -11.73
C THR A 271 -12.15 29.87 -10.21
N ARG A 272 -12.88 29.02 -9.46
CA ARG A 272 -12.85 29.04 -7.98
C ARG A 272 -11.57 28.49 -7.37
N HIS A 273 -10.72 27.82 -8.16
CA HIS A 273 -9.49 27.20 -7.68
C HIS A 273 -8.23 27.94 -8.14
N ALA A 274 -7.24 28.02 -7.25
CA ALA A 274 -5.87 28.42 -7.58
C ALA A 274 -4.86 27.55 -6.81
N ALA A 275 -3.69 27.31 -7.40
CA ALA A 275 -2.62 26.54 -6.77
C ALA A 275 -1.28 27.27 -6.81
N TYR A 276 -0.50 27.11 -5.74
CA TYR A 276 0.72 27.85 -5.48
C TYR A 276 1.86 26.89 -5.11
N ALA A 277 2.93 26.90 -5.92
CA ALA A 277 4.15 26.15 -5.68
C ALA A 277 5.09 26.92 -4.75
N GLU A 278 4.86 26.80 -3.45
CA GLU A 278 5.55 27.60 -2.44
C GLU A 278 5.69 26.88 -1.10
N ASP A 279 6.69 27.30 -0.32
CA ASP A 279 6.76 26.97 1.10
C ASP A 279 5.49 27.42 1.83
N ALA A 280 4.94 26.48 2.61
CA ALA A 280 3.67 26.67 3.30
C ALA A 280 3.68 27.85 4.28
N PHE A 281 4.77 28.04 5.02
CA PHE A 281 4.85 29.09 6.03
C PHE A 281 5.02 30.46 5.38
N LYS A 282 5.85 30.56 4.34
CA LYS A 282 5.98 31.80 3.56
C LYS A 282 4.69 32.24 2.88
N TYR A 283 3.89 31.28 2.41
CA TYR A 283 2.58 31.58 1.86
C TYR A 283 1.65 32.16 2.93
N LEU A 284 1.61 31.55 4.12
CA LEU A 284 0.77 32.02 5.23
C LEU A 284 1.18 33.41 5.74
N ASP A 285 2.47 33.71 5.81
CA ASP A 285 2.96 35.02 6.27
C ASP A 285 2.53 36.20 5.37
N ARG A 286 2.12 35.92 4.13
CA ARG A 286 1.74 36.94 3.13
C ARG A 286 0.23 37.04 2.89
N MET A 287 -0.55 36.16 3.50
CA MET A 287 -2.01 36.09 3.35
C MET A 287 -2.71 37.05 4.32
#